data_AF-A0A840MNI1-F1
#
_entry.id   AF-A0A840MNI1-F1
#
_cell.length_a   1.000
_cell.length_b   1.000
_cell.length_c   1.000
_cell.angle_alpha   90.00
_cell.angle_beta   90.00
_cell.angle_gamma   90.00
#
_symmetry.space_group_name_H-M   'P 1'
#
loop_
_entity.id
_entity.type
_entity.pdbx_description
1 polymer ?
#
loop_
_entity_poly.entity_id
_entity_poly.type
_entity_poly.pdbx_seq_one_letter_code
_entity_poly.pdbx_strand_id
1 'polypeptide(L)' 'MSAGRVWLVVGMAVVCLNTGCAQVKPWEKGQLARDDMQAGGPYVMAGVMHEHVFSSKEASRGGNGVGGGGCGCN' A
#
# COMPACT_ATOMS: atom_id res chain seq x y z
N MET A 1 -32.25 20.10 3.97
CA MET A 1 -30.85 20.21 3.48
C MET A 1 -30.89 20.90 2.13
N SER A 2 -30.27 22.07 1.99
CA SER A 2 -30.33 22.86 0.75
C SER A 2 -29.75 22.05 -0.42
N ALA A 3 -30.49 21.93 -1.52
CA ALA A 3 -30.06 21.25 -2.74
C ALA A 3 -28.67 21.71 -3.21
N GLY A 4 -28.29 22.96 -2.95
CA GLY A 4 -26.96 23.50 -3.26
C GLY A 4 -25.81 22.82 -2.53
N ARG A 5 -26.00 22.35 -1.28
CA ARG A 5 -24.97 21.57 -0.55
C ARG A 5 -24.81 20.17 -1.14
N VAL A 6 -25.87 19.57 -1.66
CA VAL A 6 -25.82 18.26 -2.31
C VAL A 6 -25.05 18.35 -3.63
N TRP A 7 -25.33 19.35 -4.46
CA TRP A 7 -24.59 19.57 -5.71
C TRP A 7 -23.10 19.87 -5.51
N LEU A 8 -22.74 20.61 -4.46
CA LEU A 8 -21.35 20.85 -4.10
C LEU A 8 -20.60 19.56 -3.75
N VAL A 9 -21.21 18.70 -2.93
CA VAL A 9 -20.59 17.42 -2.53
C VAL A 9 -20.47 16.46 -3.72
N VAL A 10 -21.51 16.37 -4.56
CA VAL A 10 -21.49 15.54 -5.77
C VAL A 10 -20.44 16.03 -6.76
N GLY A 11 -20.35 17.34 -7.02
CA GLY A 11 -19.34 17.92 -7.90
C GLY A 11 -17.92 17.64 -7.42
N MET A 12 -17.67 17.78 -6.11
CA MET A 12 -16.36 17.49 -5.52
C MET A 12 -15.99 16.01 -5.63
N ALA A 13 -16.94 15.09 -5.38
CA ALA A 13 -16.70 13.66 -5.51
C ALA A 13 -16.32 13.24 -6.94
N VAL A 14 -16.98 13.80 -7.96
CA VAL A 14 -16.68 13.51 -9.38
C VAL A 14 -15.25 13.93 -9.76
N VAL A 15 -14.79 15.09 -9.26
CA VAL A 15 -13.41 15.55 -9.51
C VAL A 15 -12.40 14.61 -8.86
N CYS A 16 -12.60 14.22 -7.60
CA CYS A 16 -11.69 13.33 -6.88
C CYS A 16 -11.56 11.94 -7.52
N LEU A 17 -12.61 11.43 -8.17
CA LEU A 17 -12.59 10.13 -8.84
C LEU A 17 -11.77 10.14 -10.14
N ASN A 18 -11.54 11.31 -10.76
CA ASN A 18 -10.85 11.41 -12.05
C ASN A 18 -9.36 11.78 -11.96
N THR A 19 -8.86 12.17 -10.78
CA THR A 19 -7.47 12.67 -10.63
C THR A 19 -6.42 11.58 -10.38
N GLY A 20 -6.80 10.30 -10.28
CA GLY A 20 -5.89 9.21 -9.90
C GLY A 20 -5.29 8.40 -11.04
N CYS A 21 -5.87 8.41 -12.25
CA CYS A 21 -5.43 7.54 -13.35
C CYS A 21 -4.63 8.32 -14.40
N ALA A 22 -3.36 8.60 -14.12
CA ALA A 22 -2.42 9.08 -15.12
C ALA A 22 -1.80 7.90 -15.88
N GLN A 23 -2.01 7.81 -17.19
CA GLN A 23 -1.38 6.80 -18.03
C GLN A 23 0.09 7.18 -18.27
N VAL A 24 0.99 6.59 -17.49
CA VAL A 24 2.44 6.78 -17.62
C VAL A 24 3.03 5.81 -18.64
N LYS A 25 4.04 6.25 -19.37
CA LYS A 25 4.78 5.40 -20.32
C LYS A 25 5.54 4.32 -19.56
N PRO A 26 5.71 3.10 -20.13
CA PRO A 26 6.35 1.99 -19.44
C PRO A 26 7.74 2.32 -18.85
N TRP A 27 8.55 3.13 -19.55
CA TRP A 27 9.89 3.52 -19.12
C TRP A 27 9.92 4.58 -18.01
N GLU A 28 8.84 5.35 -17.81
CA GLU A 28 8.73 6.32 -16.71
C GLU A 28 8.65 5.62 -15.34
N LYS A 29 8.23 4.35 -15.32
CA LYS A 29 8.22 3.50 -14.11
C LYS A 29 9.62 3.04 -13.68
N GLY A 30 10.62 3.13 -14.55
CA GLY A 30 11.98 2.66 -14.26
C GLY A 30 12.67 3.41 -13.11
N GLN A 31 12.29 4.68 -12.86
CA GLN A 31 12.87 5.48 -11.78
C GLN A 31 12.53 4.93 -10.37
N LEU A 32 11.33 4.39 -10.19
CA LEU A 32 10.89 3.78 -8.92
C LEU A 32 11.11 2.26 -8.87
N ALA A 33 11.54 1.64 -9.95
CA ALA A 33 11.73 0.20 -10.06
C ALA A 33 13.21 -0.20 -9.96
N ARG A 34 14.04 0.61 -9.30
CA ARG A 34 15.45 0.27 -9.06
C ARG A 34 15.55 -0.85 -8.02
N ASP A 35 16.54 -1.72 -8.16
CA ASP A 35 16.72 -2.86 -7.27
C ASP A 35 16.94 -2.46 -5.80
N ASP A 36 17.54 -1.30 -5.55
CA ASP A 36 17.75 -0.77 -4.21
C ASP A 36 16.48 -0.22 -3.54
N MET A 37 15.41 0.01 -4.31
CA MET A 37 14.10 0.45 -3.81
C MET A 37 13.11 -0.71 -3.58
N GLN A 38 13.52 -1.95 -3.88
CA GLN A 38 12.68 -3.13 -3.63
C GLN A 38 12.42 -3.31 -2.12
N ALA A 39 11.31 -3.96 -1.77
CA ALA A 39 10.99 -4.27 -0.38
C ALA A 39 12.09 -5.17 0.22
N GLY A 40 12.69 -4.73 1.33
CA GLY A 40 13.88 -5.37 1.92
C GLY A 40 15.21 -4.78 1.44
N GLY A 41 15.20 -3.91 0.44
CA GLY A 41 16.40 -3.27 -0.12
C GLY A 41 17.42 -4.26 -0.66
N PRO A 42 18.68 -3.84 -0.88
CA PRO A 42 19.73 -4.72 -1.41
C PRO A 42 20.23 -5.74 -0.37
N TYR A 43 19.83 -5.63 0.90
CA TYR A 43 20.34 -6.44 2.00
C TYR A 43 19.27 -7.39 2.51
N VAL A 44 19.46 -8.69 2.30
CA VAL A 44 18.52 -9.74 2.75
C VAL A 44 18.15 -9.60 4.25
N MET A 45 19.13 -9.24 5.08
CA MET A 45 18.93 -9.08 6.53
C MET A 45 17.97 -7.95 6.90
N ALA A 46 17.89 -6.90 6.08
CA ALA A 46 16.95 -5.80 6.33
C ALA A 46 15.50 -6.27 6.15
N GLY A 47 15.22 -7.09 5.13
CA GLY A 47 13.91 -7.73 4.94
C GLY A 47 13.53 -8.66 6.09
N VAL A 48 14.45 -9.53 6.53
CA VAL A 48 14.24 -10.45 7.65
C VAL A 48 13.94 -9.70 8.95
N MET A 49 14.72 -8.67 9.26
CA MET A 49 14.51 -7.87 10.47
C MET A 49 13.18 -7.10 10.42
N HIS A 50 12.83 -6.56 9.26
CA HIS A 50 11.57 -5.87 9.06
C HIS A 50 10.37 -6.81 9.30
N GLU A 51 10.42 -8.03 8.77
CA GLU A 51 9.39 -9.05 9.00
C GLU A 51 9.31 -9.45 10.48
N HIS A 52 10.44 -9.60 11.17
CA HIS A 52 10.44 -9.89 12.61
C HIS A 52 9.78 -8.79 13.45
N VAL A 53 10.07 -7.53 13.14
CA VAL A 53 9.47 -6.37 13.83
C VAL A 53 7.98 -6.27 13.52
N PHE A 54 7.60 -6.41 12.25
CA PHE A 54 6.21 -6.38 11.80
C PHE A 54 5.40 -7.52 12.44
N SER A 55 5.89 -8.75 12.37
CA SER A 55 5.22 -9.89 13.02
C SER A 55 5.12 -9.71 14.53
N SER A 56 6.06 -9.04 15.19
CA SER A 56 5.99 -8.81 16.65
C SER A 56 4.94 -7.77 17.03
N LYS A 57 4.67 -6.81 16.14
CA LYS A 57 3.72 -5.70 16.37
C LYS A 57 2.33 -6.00 15.83
N GLU A 58 2.26 -6.68 14.70
CA GLU A 58 1.04 -6.98 13.94
C GLU A 58 0.74 -8.49 13.89
N ALA A 59 1.19 -9.27 14.90
CA ALA A 59 0.96 -10.72 15.08
C ALA A 59 -0.52 -11.19 15.06
N SER A 60 -1.47 -10.27 14.94
CA SER A 60 -2.89 -10.58 14.79
C SER A 60 -3.32 -10.62 13.32
N ARG A 61 -2.51 -10.05 12.40
CA ARG A 61 -2.82 -9.91 10.96
C ARG A 61 -2.23 -11.01 10.06
N GLY A 62 -1.43 -11.92 10.59
CA GLY A 62 -0.67 -12.89 9.80
C GLY A 62 0.67 -12.29 9.34
N GLY A 63 1.73 -13.09 9.42
CA GLY A 63 3.07 -12.75 8.88
C GLY A 63 3.35 -13.49 7.57
N ASN A 64 4.41 -13.11 6.86
CA ASN A 64 4.83 -13.79 5.64
C ASN A 64 5.45 -15.17 5.97
N GLY A 65 4.64 -16.25 5.94
CA GLY A 65 5.11 -17.63 6.11
C GLY A 65 4.11 -18.56 6.79
N VAL A 66 4.43 -19.86 6.84
CA VAL A 66 3.56 -20.95 7.35
C VAL A 66 3.25 -20.90 8.85
N GLY A 67 3.77 -19.91 9.58
CA GLY A 67 3.51 -19.69 11.00
C GLY A 67 3.41 -18.21 11.39
N GLY A 68 3.20 -17.33 10.40
CA GLY A 68 3.10 -15.89 10.64
C GLY A 68 1.86 -15.59 11.47
N GLY A 69 2.07 -15.16 12.71
CA GLY A 69 1.02 -14.92 13.71
C GLY A 69 -0.15 -14.12 13.14
N GLY A 70 -1.32 -14.75 13.12
CA GLY A 70 -2.64 -14.14 13.04
C GLY A 70 -3.52 -14.75 14.15
N CYS A 71 -4.86 -14.62 14.11
CA CYS A 71 -5.74 -15.26 15.12
C CYS A 71 -5.65 -16.79 15.22
N GLY A 72 -4.76 -17.45 14.47
CA GLY A 72 -4.59 -18.90 14.46
C GLY A 72 -5.72 -19.63 13.75
N CYS A 73 -6.63 -18.89 13.10
CA CYS A 73 -7.81 -19.41 12.44
C CYS A 73 -7.44 -19.88 11.01
N ASN A 74 -6.73 -21.01 10.90
CA ASN A 74 -6.78 -21.85 9.70
C ASN A 74 -8.04 -22.70 9.74
#